data_AF-A0A850MLQ0-F1
#
_entry.id   AF-A0A850MLQ0-F1
#
_cell.length_a   1.000
_cell.length_b   1.000
_cell.length_c   1.000
_cell.angle_alpha   90.00
_cell.angle_beta   90.00
_cell.angle_gamma   90.00
#
_symmetry.space_group_name_H-M   'P 1'
#
loop_
_entity.id
_entity.type
_entity.pdbx_description
1 polymer ?
#
loop_
_entity_poly.entity_id
_entity_poly.type
_entity_poly.pdbx_seq_one_letter_code
_entity_poly.pdbx_strand_id
1 'polypeptide(L)'
;GSDVGGAGISHYQYQIDTSEWLTASTFSLAGFSDGPHVISYRAVDAVGNNGTAQNMTVYLLANHTDYDGDGLTNAAEVHVQGTDVFNPDTDGDGLSDGLEVQTYRTNPNARDTDGDGLSDSEEITKGSDPLDPNNPLIGRLLLILELVCGIIVTGVIIRIIRQEERSAPSKMRFAKKGKKHEDRN
;
A
#
# COMPACT_ATOMS: atom_id res chain seq x y z
N GLY A 1 65.49 22.72 -12.54
CA GLY A 1 65.50 22.43 -11.10
C GLY A 1 64.10 22.07 -10.70
N SER A 2 63.88 20.81 -10.33
CA SER A 2 62.61 20.34 -9.78
C SER A 2 62.55 20.80 -8.33
N ASP A 3 61.72 21.81 -8.04
CA ASP A 3 61.46 22.24 -6.69
C ASP A 3 60.75 21.11 -5.92
N VAL A 4 61.35 20.69 -4.81
CA VAL A 4 60.88 19.64 -3.91
C VAL A 4 60.22 20.23 -2.65
N GLY A 5 59.79 21.50 -2.70
CA GLY A 5 59.31 22.26 -1.54
C GLY A 5 57.85 22.09 -1.10
N GLY A 6 57.04 21.19 -1.69
CA GLY A 6 55.59 21.21 -1.42
C GLY A 6 54.82 19.89 -1.52
N ALA A 7 55.46 18.72 -1.48
CA ALA A 7 54.79 17.45 -1.79
C ALA A 7 53.75 16.96 -0.75
N GLY A 8 53.54 17.70 0.35
CA GLY A 8 52.61 17.33 1.42
C GLY A 8 51.36 18.21 1.44
N ILE A 9 50.23 17.58 1.79
CA ILE A 9 49.00 18.32 2.12
C ILE A 9 49.27 19.15 3.38
N SER A 10 49.07 20.47 3.29
CA SER A 10 49.16 21.39 4.43
C SER A 10 47.84 21.46 5.18
N HIS A 11 46.73 21.64 4.45
CA HIS A 11 45.39 21.68 5.03
C HIS A 11 44.33 21.33 3.98
N TYR A 12 43.09 21.15 4.45
CA TYR A 12 41.92 21.03 3.59
C TYR A 12 41.09 22.30 3.67
N GLN A 13 40.46 22.64 2.55
CA GLN A 13 39.46 23.69 2.47
C GLN A 13 38.15 23.09 1.98
N TYR A 14 37.04 23.69 2.40
CA TYR A 14 35.72 23.38 1.87
C TYR A 14 34.95 24.65 1.53
N GLN A 15 33.97 24.55 0.65
CA GLN A 15 32.92 25.54 0.45
C GLN A 15 31.57 24.83 0.39
N ILE A 16 30.51 25.53 0.74
CA ILE A 16 29.12 25.05 0.60
C ILE A 16 28.49 25.89 -0.51
N ASP A 17 27.97 25.22 -1.53
CA ASP A 17 27.48 25.78 -2.78
C ASP A 17 28.55 26.66 -3.45
N THR A 18 28.33 27.97 -3.46
CA THR A 18 29.20 28.99 -4.05
C THR A 18 29.81 29.91 -2.98
N SER A 19 29.84 29.47 -1.72
CA SER A 19 30.46 30.22 -0.63
C SER A 19 31.97 30.38 -0.80
N GLU A 20 32.57 31.24 0.02
CA GLU A 20 34.01 31.32 0.18
C GLU A 20 34.61 29.97 0.63
N TRP A 21 35.84 29.69 0.20
CA TRP A 21 36.61 28.54 0.67
C TRP A 21 37.10 28.78 2.09
N LEU A 22 36.72 27.88 3.00
CA LEU A 22 37.07 27.94 4.41
C LEU A 22 38.01 26.80 4.79
N THR A 23 39.03 27.11 5.59
CA THR A 23 39.87 26.10 6.25
C THR A 23 39.26 25.78 7.61
N ALA A 24 38.58 24.65 7.74
CA ALA A 24 38.14 24.14 9.04
C ALA A 24 38.06 22.61 9.07
N SER A 25 38.11 22.04 10.27
CA SER A 25 37.92 20.60 10.51
C SER A 25 36.45 20.18 10.56
N THR A 26 35.54 21.14 10.69
CA THR A 26 34.10 20.94 10.79
C THR A 26 33.38 22.06 10.07
N PHE A 27 32.25 21.76 9.43
CA PHE A 27 31.36 22.74 8.85
C PHE A 27 29.99 22.68 9.56
N SER A 28 29.21 23.74 9.43
CA SER A 28 27.82 23.79 9.90
C SER A 28 26.92 24.08 8.71
N LEU A 29 25.84 23.32 8.61
CA LEU A 29 24.75 23.58 7.66
C LEU A 29 23.60 24.35 8.33
N ALA A 30 23.77 24.79 9.59
CA ALA A 30 22.77 25.59 10.27
C ALA A 30 22.60 26.95 9.56
N GLY A 31 21.37 27.29 9.21
CA GLY A 31 21.01 28.53 8.53
C GLY A 31 21.06 28.49 7.01
N PHE A 32 21.45 27.36 6.41
CA PHE A 32 21.19 27.11 4.99
C PHE A 32 19.70 26.81 4.80
N SER A 33 19.17 27.20 3.65
CA SER A 33 17.78 26.88 3.28
C SER A 33 17.60 25.38 3.12
N ASP A 34 16.35 24.92 3.09
CA ASP A 34 16.10 23.55 2.66
C ASP A 34 16.46 23.36 1.19
N GLY A 35 16.73 22.11 0.82
CA GLY A 35 17.03 21.70 -0.54
C GLY A 35 18.45 21.16 -0.72
N PRO A 36 18.86 20.97 -1.99
CA PRO A 36 20.16 20.43 -2.32
C PRO A 36 21.27 21.46 -2.08
N HIS A 37 22.29 21.04 -1.35
CA HIS A 37 23.52 21.78 -1.15
C HIS A 37 24.73 20.97 -1.63
N VAL A 38 25.69 21.64 -2.26
CA VAL A 38 26.92 21.01 -2.74
C VAL A 38 28.07 21.40 -1.85
N ILE A 39 28.60 20.42 -1.12
CA ILE A 39 29.84 20.59 -0.35
C ILE A 39 31.00 20.27 -1.29
N SER A 40 31.81 21.27 -1.60
CA SER A 40 33.04 21.08 -2.38
C SER A 40 34.24 21.13 -1.43
N TYR A 41 35.18 20.20 -1.54
CA TYR A 41 36.38 20.15 -0.70
C TYR A 41 37.65 19.89 -1.52
N ARG A 42 38.77 20.46 -1.08
CA ARG A 42 40.07 20.30 -1.76
C ARG A 42 41.23 20.31 -0.76
N ALA A 43 42.33 19.67 -1.14
CA ALA A 43 43.60 19.77 -0.42
C ALA A 43 44.38 21.01 -0.90
N VAL A 44 45.11 21.64 0.02
CA VAL A 44 46.04 22.73 -0.26
C VAL A 44 47.42 22.35 0.23
N ASP A 45 48.44 22.51 -0.60
CA ASP A 45 49.83 22.22 -0.21
C ASP A 45 50.46 23.35 0.62
N ALA A 46 51.70 23.16 1.07
CA ALA A 46 52.42 24.14 1.90
C ALA A 46 52.75 25.46 1.17
N VAL A 47 52.68 25.46 -0.17
CA VAL A 47 53.01 26.61 -1.03
C VAL A 47 51.73 27.30 -1.55
N GLY A 48 50.55 26.77 -1.21
CA GLY A 48 49.24 27.32 -1.57
C GLY A 48 48.68 26.79 -2.88
N ASN A 49 49.25 25.74 -3.47
CA ASN A 49 48.65 25.10 -4.64
C ASN A 49 47.43 24.30 -4.22
N ASN A 50 46.35 24.47 -4.98
CA ASN A 50 45.09 23.77 -4.76
C ASN A 50 45.07 22.46 -5.54
N GLY A 51 44.73 21.37 -4.86
CA GLY A 51 44.38 20.10 -5.49
C GLY A 51 43.01 20.17 -6.18
N THR A 52 42.69 19.10 -6.91
CA THR A 52 41.36 18.94 -7.53
C THR A 52 40.26 18.91 -6.47
N ALA A 53 39.24 19.75 -6.65
CA ALA A 53 38.08 19.76 -5.79
C ALA A 53 37.22 18.50 -6.01
N GLN A 54 36.69 17.97 -4.92
CA GLN A 54 35.72 16.88 -4.88
C GLN A 54 34.40 17.42 -4.36
N ASN A 55 33.29 16.85 -4.81
CA ASN A 55 31.96 17.34 -4.50
C ASN A 55 31.12 16.26 -3.81
N MET A 56 30.28 16.67 -2.87
CA MET A 56 29.25 15.86 -2.23
C MET A 56 27.95 16.65 -2.18
N THR A 57 26.85 16.06 -2.64
CA THR A 57 25.52 16.66 -2.51
C THR A 57 24.87 16.19 -1.21
N VAL A 58 24.34 17.11 -0.43
CA VAL A 58 23.54 16.85 0.76
C VAL A 58 22.18 17.52 0.60
N TYR A 59 21.12 16.89 1.09
CA TYR A 59 19.78 17.46 1.08
C TYR A 59 19.41 17.88 2.50
N LEU A 60 19.19 19.18 2.68
CA LEU A 60 18.66 19.69 3.93
C LEU A 60 17.14 19.65 3.86
N LEU A 61 16.54 18.87 4.76
CA LEU A 61 15.09 18.77 4.91
C LEU A 61 14.79 19.33 6.30
N ALA A 62 14.09 20.47 6.41
CA ALA A 62 13.65 20.92 7.72
C ALA A 62 12.75 19.86 8.35
N ASN A 63 12.95 19.62 9.65
CA ASN A 63 12.25 18.58 10.42
C ASN A 63 10.72 18.76 10.51
N HIS A 64 10.15 19.79 9.87
CA HIS A 64 8.74 20.19 9.94
C HIS A 64 8.13 20.59 8.60
N THR A 65 8.84 20.46 7.49
CA THR A 65 8.27 20.68 6.16
C THR A 65 7.56 19.41 5.68
N ASP A 66 6.44 19.61 4.99
CA ASP A 66 5.57 18.63 4.36
C ASP A 66 5.35 19.21 2.94
N TYR A 67 6.13 18.74 1.98
CA TYR A 67 6.28 19.39 0.68
C TYR A 67 5.15 19.09 -0.28
N ASP A 68 4.58 17.90 -0.21
CA ASP A 68 3.46 17.48 -1.04
C ASP A 68 2.10 17.59 -0.33
N GLY A 69 2.10 17.84 0.98
CA GLY A 69 0.91 18.16 1.76
C GLY A 69 0.06 16.94 2.10
N ASP A 70 0.67 15.75 2.16
CA ASP A 70 0.00 14.50 2.45
C ASP A 70 -0.22 14.25 3.97
N GLY A 71 0.42 15.07 4.81
CA GLY A 71 0.36 15.03 6.26
C GLY A 71 1.54 14.34 6.94
N LEU A 72 2.51 13.80 6.20
CA LEU A 72 3.82 13.37 6.70
C LEU A 72 4.82 14.51 6.59
N THR A 73 5.79 14.55 7.51
CA THR A 73 6.92 15.47 7.33
C THR A 73 7.93 14.82 6.37
N ASN A 74 8.62 15.62 5.57
CA ASN A 74 9.71 15.16 4.70
C ASN A 74 10.75 14.33 5.47
N ALA A 75 10.96 14.63 6.75
CA ALA A 75 11.82 13.84 7.62
C ALA A 75 11.25 12.44 7.91
N ALA A 76 9.94 12.33 8.20
CA ALA A 76 9.26 11.05 8.38
C ALA A 76 9.26 10.24 7.09
N GLU A 77 8.99 10.88 5.96
CA GLU A 77 9.03 10.27 4.64
C GLU A 77 10.42 9.68 4.34
N VAL A 78 11.48 10.47 4.40
CA VAL A 78 12.83 9.99 4.04
C VAL A 78 13.44 9.03 5.06
N HIS A 79 13.23 9.27 6.37
CA HIS A 79 13.94 8.50 7.41
C HIS A 79 13.14 7.34 8.00
N VAL A 80 11.81 7.32 7.83
CA VAL A 80 10.95 6.30 8.45
C VAL A 80 10.22 5.49 7.38
N GLN A 81 9.57 6.15 6.42
CA GLN A 81 8.67 5.49 5.47
C GLN A 81 9.34 5.10 4.14
N GLY A 82 10.38 5.82 3.73
CA GLY A 82 11.02 5.66 2.43
C GLY A 82 10.21 6.20 1.24
N THR A 83 9.27 7.11 1.49
CA THR A 83 8.37 7.70 0.48
C THR A 83 8.99 8.91 -0.24
N ASP A 84 8.39 9.34 -1.35
CA ASP A 84 8.86 10.47 -2.15
C ASP A 84 8.27 11.80 -1.64
N VAL A 85 9.11 12.64 -1.05
CA VAL A 85 8.76 13.96 -0.46
C VAL A 85 8.10 14.97 -1.40
N PHE A 86 7.97 14.66 -2.69
CA PHE A 86 7.28 15.51 -3.67
C PHE A 86 6.07 14.83 -4.30
N ASN A 87 5.70 13.65 -3.83
CA ASN A 87 4.61 12.87 -4.36
C ASN A 87 3.75 12.30 -3.21
N PRO A 88 2.53 12.83 -3.01
CA PRO A 88 1.72 12.50 -1.85
C PRO A 88 1.14 11.07 -1.86
N ASP A 89 1.38 10.29 -2.92
CA ASP A 89 0.91 8.91 -3.15
C ASP A 89 2.05 8.15 -3.87
N THR A 90 3.00 7.64 -3.09
CA THR A 90 4.28 7.12 -3.57
C THR A 90 4.10 5.89 -4.46
N ASP A 91 3.17 5.00 -4.13
CA ASP A 91 2.94 3.78 -4.90
C ASP A 91 1.86 3.91 -5.99
N GLY A 92 1.10 4.99 -5.97
CA GLY A 92 0.12 5.34 -7.00
C GLY A 92 -1.15 4.51 -6.94
N ASP A 93 -1.56 4.05 -5.76
CA ASP A 93 -2.80 3.29 -5.58
C ASP A 93 -4.04 4.18 -5.41
N GLY A 94 -3.84 5.48 -5.16
CA GLY A 94 -4.91 6.46 -4.94
C GLY A 94 -5.18 6.80 -3.47
N LEU A 95 -4.39 6.25 -2.54
CA LEU A 95 -4.34 6.63 -1.13
C LEU A 95 -3.06 7.43 -0.87
N SER A 96 -3.13 8.47 -0.05
CA SER A 96 -1.94 9.27 0.22
C SER A 96 -1.06 8.61 1.27
N ASP A 97 0.27 8.76 1.18
CA ASP A 97 1.20 8.08 2.08
C ASP A 97 0.88 8.42 3.56
N GLY A 98 0.51 9.67 3.83
CA GLY A 98 0.07 10.09 5.15
C GLY A 98 -1.21 9.43 5.65
N LEU A 99 -2.18 9.14 4.78
CA LEU A 99 -3.38 8.40 5.15
C LEU A 99 -3.05 6.95 5.46
N GLU A 100 -2.22 6.33 4.62
CA GLU A 100 -1.74 4.96 4.81
C GLU A 100 -1.04 4.80 6.16
N VAL A 101 -0.08 5.67 6.44
CA VAL A 101 0.76 5.56 7.65
C VAL A 101 0.00 5.90 8.92
N GLN A 102 -0.84 6.95 8.89
CA GLN A 102 -1.46 7.48 10.10
C GLN A 102 -2.81 6.83 10.41
N THR A 103 -3.58 6.48 9.37
CA THR A 103 -4.97 6.01 9.51
C THR A 103 -5.11 4.52 9.28
N TYR A 104 -4.69 4.03 8.11
CA TYR A 104 -4.99 2.65 7.67
C TYR A 104 -3.92 1.63 8.06
N ARG A 105 -2.72 2.10 8.42
CA ARG A 105 -1.55 1.28 8.76
C ARG A 105 -1.12 0.33 7.64
N THR A 106 -1.37 0.74 6.40
CA THR A 106 -0.89 0.09 5.17
C THR A 106 0.54 0.54 4.84
N ASN A 107 1.13 -0.06 3.81
CA ASN A 107 2.48 0.23 3.36
C ASN A 107 2.46 1.23 2.18
N PRO A 108 2.91 2.48 2.37
CA PRO A 108 2.85 3.53 1.34
C PRO A 108 3.78 3.33 0.13
N ASN A 109 4.45 2.18 0.07
CA ASN A 109 5.31 1.81 -1.07
C ASN A 109 4.78 0.55 -1.78
N ALA A 110 3.57 0.09 -1.45
CA ALA A 110 2.99 -1.12 -1.98
C ALA A 110 1.49 -0.97 -2.16
N ARG A 111 1.09 -0.83 -3.43
CA ARG A 111 -0.32 -0.62 -3.82
C ARG A 111 -1.30 -1.61 -3.22
N ASP A 112 -0.84 -2.79 -2.83
CA ASP A 112 -1.60 -3.89 -2.25
C ASP A 112 -0.76 -4.39 -1.06
N THR A 113 -1.11 -3.97 0.16
CA THR A 113 -0.30 -4.21 1.35
C THR A 113 -0.29 -5.67 1.77
N ASP A 114 -1.43 -6.35 1.64
CA ASP A 114 -1.59 -7.72 2.10
C ASP A 114 -1.38 -8.79 1.01
N GLY A 115 -1.33 -8.36 -0.25
CA GLY A 115 -0.97 -9.15 -1.40
C GLY A 115 -2.10 -10.02 -1.95
N ASP A 116 -3.36 -9.68 -1.71
CA ASP A 116 -4.51 -10.46 -2.15
C ASP A 116 -5.02 -10.12 -3.58
N GLY A 117 -4.46 -9.07 -4.16
CA GLY A 117 -4.70 -8.63 -5.54
C GLY A 117 -5.66 -7.46 -5.68
N LEU A 118 -6.14 -6.86 -4.59
CA LEU A 118 -6.82 -5.56 -4.57
C LEU A 118 -5.89 -4.48 -4.04
N SER A 119 -6.03 -3.24 -4.51
CA SER A 119 -5.26 -2.16 -3.90
C SER A 119 -5.85 -1.72 -2.56
N ASP A 120 -5.02 -1.18 -1.67
CA ASP A 120 -5.46 -0.71 -0.36
C ASP A 120 -6.61 0.31 -0.48
N SER A 121 -6.50 1.23 -1.44
CA SER A 121 -7.53 2.21 -1.78
C SER A 121 -8.86 1.57 -2.26
N GLU A 122 -8.78 0.48 -3.02
CA GLU A 122 -9.94 -0.26 -3.51
C GLU A 122 -10.66 -0.96 -2.36
N GLU A 123 -9.90 -1.54 -1.46
CA GLU A 123 -10.39 -2.26 -0.29
C GLU A 123 -11.10 -1.33 0.68
N ILE A 124 -10.48 -0.19 1.01
CA ILE A 124 -11.10 0.84 1.85
C ILE A 124 -12.39 1.36 1.21
N THR A 125 -12.39 1.58 -0.11
CA THR A 125 -13.58 2.02 -0.86
C THR A 125 -14.71 0.98 -0.83
N LYS A 126 -14.36 -0.31 -0.88
CA LYS A 126 -15.30 -1.44 -0.86
C LYS A 126 -15.69 -1.86 0.57
N GLY A 127 -14.97 -1.37 1.58
CA GLY A 127 -15.15 -1.70 2.99
C GLY A 127 -14.60 -3.06 3.42
N SER A 128 -13.56 -3.56 2.72
CA SER A 128 -12.72 -4.68 3.20
C SER A 128 -11.58 -4.17 4.10
N ASP A 129 -10.74 -5.08 4.56
CA ASP A 129 -9.62 -4.79 5.46
C ASP A 129 -8.31 -4.94 4.66
N PRO A 130 -7.57 -3.85 4.38
CA PRO A 130 -6.38 -3.87 3.53
C PRO A 130 -5.15 -4.56 4.16
N LEU A 131 -5.35 -5.19 5.32
CA LEU A 131 -4.33 -5.93 6.05
C LEU A 131 -4.69 -7.41 6.22
N ASP A 132 -5.81 -7.87 5.67
CA ASP A 132 -6.27 -9.26 5.76
C ASP A 132 -6.48 -9.88 4.37
N PRO A 133 -5.53 -10.68 3.88
CA PRO A 133 -5.59 -11.24 2.53
C PRO A 133 -6.66 -12.33 2.36
N ASN A 134 -7.40 -12.65 3.44
CA ASN A 134 -8.55 -13.55 3.40
C ASN A 134 -9.89 -12.80 3.39
N ASN A 135 -9.86 -11.46 3.33
CA ASN A 135 -11.02 -10.60 3.30
C ASN A 135 -11.16 -9.71 2.03
N PRO A 136 -10.75 -10.11 0.81
CA PRO A 136 -10.72 -9.20 -0.34
C PRO A 136 -12.08 -8.53 -0.64
N LEU A 137 -13.19 -9.25 -0.42
CA LEU A 137 -14.53 -8.82 -0.83
C LEU A 137 -15.68 -9.38 0.04
N ILE A 138 -15.41 -10.02 1.18
CA ILE A 138 -16.37 -10.91 1.83
C ILE A 138 -16.97 -10.31 3.11
N GLY A 139 -17.78 -9.27 2.89
CA GLY A 139 -18.75 -8.82 3.88
C GLY A 139 -20.12 -9.47 3.74
N ARG A 140 -20.88 -9.21 2.66
CA ARG A 140 -22.31 -9.60 2.64
C ARG A 140 -22.98 -9.90 1.30
N LEU A 141 -22.49 -9.45 0.15
CA LEU A 141 -23.32 -9.56 -1.06
C LEU A 141 -23.33 -10.96 -1.68
N LEU A 142 -22.18 -11.62 -1.76
CA LEU A 142 -22.09 -12.95 -2.39
C LEU A 142 -22.74 -14.04 -1.52
N LEU A 143 -22.53 -14.03 -0.20
CA LEU A 143 -23.20 -14.98 0.71
C LEU A 143 -24.72 -14.80 0.72
N ILE A 144 -25.22 -13.54 0.68
CA ILE A 144 -26.66 -13.29 0.60
C ILE A 144 -27.20 -13.74 -0.75
N LEU A 145 -26.48 -13.54 -1.87
CA LEU A 145 -26.90 -14.05 -3.17
C LEU A 145 -26.94 -15.57 -3.21
N GLU A 146 -25.92 -16.25 -2.69
CA GLU A 146 -25.86 -17.72 -2.62
C GLU A 146 -26.96 -18.28 -1.70
N LEU A 147 -27.20 -17.64 -0.55
CA LEU A 147 -28.26 -18.02 0.38
C LEU A 147 -29.65 -17.77 -0.22
N VAL A 148 -29.88 -16.62 -0.85
CA VAL A 148 -31.15 -16.28 -1.50
C VAL A 148 -31.41 -17.21 -2.69
N CYS A 149 -30.40 -17.48 -3.52
CA CYS A 149 -30.49 -18.44 -4.62
C CYS A 149 -30.79 -19.84 -4.09
N GLY A 150 -30.09 -20.30 -3.04
CA GLY A 150 -30.32 -21.59 -2.40
C GLY A 150 -31.74 -21.75 -1.83
N ILE A 151 -32.27 -20.71 -1.18
CA ILE A 151 -33.64 -20.69 -0.64
C ILE A 151 -34.67 -20.73 -1.77
N ILE A 152 -34.46 -19.97 -2.84
CA ILE A 152 -35.37 -19.94 -4.01
C ILE A 152 -35.37 -21.31 -4.71
N VAL A 153 -34.20 -21.87 -5.01
CA VAL A 153 -34.05 -23.17 -5.68
C VAL A 153 -34.69 -24.29 -4.85
N THR A 154 -34.41 -24.33 -3.54
CA THR A 154 -34.99 -25.33 -2.64
C THR A 154 -36.51 -25.19 -2.54
N GLY A 155 -37.01 -23.95 -2.45
CA GLY A 155 -38.45 -23.68 -2.41
C GLY A 155 -39.19 -24.10 -3.69
N VAL A 156 -38.56 -23.93 -4.86
CA VAL A 156 -39.11 -24.38 -6.16
C VAL A 156 -39.14 -25.91 -6.22
N ILE A 157 -38.07 -26.60 -5.84
CA ILE A 157 -38.00 -28.07 -5.81
C ILE A 157 -39.10 -28.65 -4.90
N ILE A 158 -39.27 -28.11 -3.68
CA ILE A 158 -40.33 -28.54 -2.76
C ILE A 158 -41.73 -28.35 -3.37
N ARG A 159 -41.96 -27.24 -4.09
CA ARG A 159 -43.25 -27.02 -4.75
C ARG A 159 -43.49 -28.00 -5.90
N ILE A 160 -42.47 -28.33 -6.68
CA ILE A 160 -42.57 -29.31 -7.77
C ILE A 160 -42.92 -30.70 -7.20
N ILE A 161 -42.20 -31.16 -6.18
CA ILE A 161 -42.46 -32.45 -5.53
C ILE A 161 -43.90 -32.51 -4.96
N ARG A 162 -44.37 -31.44 -4.31
CA ARG A 162 -45.74 -31.36 -3.78
C ARG A 162 -46.83 -31.32 -4.84
N GLN A 163 -46.53 -30.83 -6.05
CA GLN A 163 -47.48 -30.84 -7.18
C GLN A 163 -47.61 -32.25 -7.77
N GLU A 164 -46.53 -33.04 -7.74
CA GLU A 164 -46.50 -34.41 -8.23
C GLU A 164 -47.24 -35.38 -7.30
N GLU A 165 -47.13 -35.19 -5.98
CA GLU A 165 -47.92 -35.95 -4.99
C GLU A 165 -49.43 -35.69 -5.08
N ARG A 166 -49.86 -34.49 -5.49
CA ARG A 166 -51.29 -34.17 -5.73
C ARG A 166 -51.83 -34.73 -7.03
N SER A 167 -50.96 -34.93 -8.02
CA SER A 167 -51.33 -35.45 -9.33
C SER A 167 -51.34 -36.99 -9.39
N ALA A 168 -50.87 -37.67 -8.33
CA ALA A 168 -50.89 -39.13 -8.26
C ALA A 168 -52.34 -39.66 -8.27
N PRO A 169 -52.74 -40.50 -9.25
CA PRO A 169 -54.12 -40.98 -9.36
C PRO A 169 -54.48 -41.85 -8.16
N SER A 170 -55.56 -41.45 -7.46
CA SER A 170 -56.19 -42.19 -6.37
C SER A 170 -56.44 -43.65 -6.79
N LYS A 171 -55.68 -44.59 -6.23
CA LYS A 171 -55.92 -46.02 -6.47
C LYS A 171 -57.30 -46.39 -5.92
N MET A 172 -58.21 -46.66 -6.85
CA MET A 172 -59.56 -47.17 -6.61
C MET A 172 -59.57 -48.30 -5.58
N ARG A 173 -60.45 -48.15 -4.58
CA ARG A 173 -60.87 -49.21 -3.65
C ARG A 173 -61.49 -50.36 -4.45
N PHE A 174 -60.84 -51.52 -4.48
CA PHE A 174 -61.46 -52.76 -4.98
C PHE A 174 -62.53 -53.26 -4.01
N ALA A 175 -63.79 -53.18 -4.40
CA ALA A 175 -64.92 -53.79 -3.70
C ALA A 175 -64.91 -55.32 -3.91
N LYS A 176 -64.83 -56.09 -2.82
CA LYS A 176 -65.07 -57.55 -2.83
C LYS A 176 -66.55 -57.81 -3.11
N LYS A 177 -66.89 -58.24 -4.32
CA LYS A 177 -68.18 -58.91 -4.62
C LYS A 177 -68.02 -60.40 -4.32
N GLY A 178 -68.41 -60.81 -3.12
CA GLY A 178 -68.57 -62.22 -2.75
C GLY A 178 -69.92 -62.74 -3.24
N LYS A 179 -69.85 -63.59 -4.27
CA LYS A 179 -70.94 -64.34 -4.89
C LYS A 179 -71.58 -65.30 -3.88
N LYS A 180 -72.90 -65.34 -3.76
CA LYS A 180 -73.62 -66.56 -3.34
C LYS A 180 -74.83 -66.77 -4.24
N HIS A 181 -74.70 -67.80 -5.05
CA HIS A 181 -75.71 -68.39 -5.91
C HIS A 181 -76.53 -69.40 -5.09
N GLU A 182 -77.82 -69.42 -5.38
CA GLU A 182 -78.74 -70.57 -5.47
C GLU A 182 -79.09 -71.44 -4.25
N ASP A 183 -80.41 -71.44 -4.03
CA ASP A 183 -81.34 -72.57 -3.91
C ASP A 183 -81.32 -73.47 -2.67
N ARG A 184 -82.42 -73.45 -1.93
CA ARG A 184 -83.54 -74.40 -2.12
C ARG A 184 -84.68 -74.10 -1.14
N ASN A 185 -85.88 -74.09 -1.74
CA ASN A 185 -87.20 -74.52 -1.28
C ASN A 185 -87.44 -74.73 0.23
#